data_AF-A0A4Q4MUS7-F1
#
_entry.id   AF-A0A4Q4MUS7-F1
#
_cell.length_a   1.000
_cell.length_b   1.000
_cell.length_c   1.000
_cell.angle_alpha   90.00
_cell.angle_beta   90.00
_cell.angle_gamma   90.00
#
_symmetry.space_group_name_H-M   'P 1'
#
loop_
_entity.id
_entity.type
_entity.pdbx_description
1 polymer ?
#
loop_
_entity_poly.entity_id
_entity_poly.type
_entity_poly.pdbx_seq_one_letter_code
_entity_poly.pdbx_strand_id
1 'polypeptide(L)'
;MAPLERRGSITHALDFWRQDSYSALGLPGDCPASNTYKYRDGTDDDNVSESWAVLYHLAHMVTQVDVVHCRIYAGASEIHGKPIAPQVRKDVQRRMEEWAPTPRARHATFHAFCLLSRVMVRRDRSPSPSNLSSDISFYSARDDHIPYRPWALYLATLVVWSYGFALEGPVQMPCQLLCDKTKVKDMVLYLNRMGGVKIPEDLNKTLDRNACLGLMMIMRDKFGQTRWESLQEAGLSLTKCIEMLLPHATSV
;
A
#
# COMPACT_ATOMS: atom_id res chain seq x y z
N MET A 1 -7.45 -28.74 -12.70
CA MET A 1 -8.07 -27.60 -13.40
C MET A 1 -7.21 -26.36 -13.13
N ALA A 2 -6.58 -25.82 -14.17
CA ALA A 2 -5.23 -25.26 -14.10
C ALA A 2 -5.15 -23.83 -13.47
N PRO A 3 -4.06 -23.51 -12.73
CA PRO A 3 -3.82 -22.17 -12.17
C PRO A 3 -3.67 -21.04 -13.23
N LEU A 4 -3.33 -21.41 -14.47
CA LEU A 4 -3.09 -20.47 -15.57
C LEU A 4 -4.40 -19.94 -16.18
N GLU A 5 -5.42 -20.79 -16.31
CA GLU A 5 -6.76 -20.39 -16.82
C GLU A 5 -7.45 -19.42 -15.87
N ARG A 6 -7.28 -19.63 -14.55
CA ARG A 6 -7.86 -18.76 -13.52
C ARG A 6 -7.22 -17.36 -13.49
N ARG A 7 -5.90 -17.28 -13.76
CA ARG A 7 -5.19 -16.00 -13.92
C ARG A 7 -5.68 -15.27 -15.17
N GLY A 8 -5.80 -15.96 -16.31
CA GLY A 8 -6.35 -15.36 -17.53
C GLY A 8 -7.78 -14.82 -17.37
N SER A 9 -8.64 -15.53 -16.65
CA SER A 9 -10.02 -15.12 -16.37
C SER A 9 -10.10 -13.89 -15.44
N ILE A 10 -9.24 -13.78 -14.43
CA ILE A 10 -9.16 -12.60 -13.55
C ILE A 10 -8.60 -11.40 -14.29
N THR A 11 -7.56 -11.57 -15.10
CA THR A 11 -7.02 -10.47 -15.91
C THR A 11 -8.07 -9.97 -16.90
N HIS A 12 -8.81 -10.88 -17.54
CA HIS A 12 -9.91 -10.53 -18.43
C HIS A 12 -11.07 -9.84 -17.71
N ALA A 13 -11.44 -10.28 -16.50
CA ALA A 13 -12.44 -9.61 -15.68
C ALA A 13 -11.98 -8.20 -15.25
N LEU A 14 -10.69 -8.02 -14.96
CA LEU A 14 -10.09 -6.72 -14.66
C LEU A 14 -9.98 -5.82 -15.89
N ASP A 15 -9.71 -6.37 -17.08
CA ASP A 15 -9.68 -5.64 -18.34
C ASP A 15 -11.09 -5.23 -18.78
N PHE A 16 -12.09 -6.09 -18.60
CA PHE A 16 -13.51 -5.76 -18.80
C PHE A 16 -13.95 -4.66 -17.84
N TRP A 17 -13.62 -4.80 -16.56
CA TRP A 17 -13.89 -3.78 -15.55
C TRP A 17 -13.18 -2.46 -15.87
N ARG A 18 -11.95 -2.49 -16.36
CA ARG A 18 -11.20 -1.33 -16.85
C ARG A 18 -11.92 -0.64 -18.02
N GLN A 19 -12.36 -1.40 -19.02
CA GLN A 19 -13.05 -0.86 -20.20
C GLN A 19 -14.36 -0.14 -19.81
N ASP A 20 -15.13 -0.78 -18.93
CA ASP A 20 -16.39 -0.23 -18.39
C ASP A 20 -16.14 1.04 -17.55
N SER A 21 -15.03 1.06 -16.79
CA SER A 21 -14.60 2.23 -16.01
C SER A 21 -14.27 3.45 -16.88
N TYR A 22 -13.54 3.25 -17.99
CA TYR A 22 -13.21 4.35 -18.92
C TYR A 22 -14.45 4.91 -19.62
N SER A 23 -15.40 4.04 -19.96
CA SER A 23 -16.70 4.44 -20.52
C SER A 23 -17.54 5.24 -19.53
N ALA A 24 -17.54 4.88 -18.24
CA ALA A 24 -18.28 5.59 -17.20
C ALA A 24 -17.70 6.98 -16.87
N LEU A 25 -16.38 7.17 -17.01
CA LEU A 25 -15.68 8.42 -16.72
C LEU A 25 -15.60 9.39 -17.92
N GLY A 26 -16.03 8.98 -19.11
CA GLY A 26 -16.00 9.82 -20.31
C GLY A 26 -14.59 10.25 -20.75
N LEU A 27 -13.54 9.54 -20.31
CA LEU A 27 -12.15 9.85 -20.63
C LEU A 27 -11.74 9.14 -21.94
N PRO A 28 -11.30 9.85 -22.99
CA PRO A 28 -10.67 9.22 -24.14
C PRO A 28 -9.36 8.56 -23.71
N GLY A 29 -9.12 7.35 -24.22
CA GLY A 29 -8.15 6.36 -23.74
C GLY A 29 -6.66 6.71 -23.80
N ASP A 30 -6.26 7.97 -23.79
CA ASP A 30 -4.87 8.40 -23.68
C ASP A 30 -4.81 9.68 -22.85
N CYS A 31 -4.23 9.62 -21.64
CA CYS A 31 -3.96 10.83 -20.86
C CYS A 31 -2.80 11.62 -21.48
N PRO A 32 -2.98 12.93 -21.60
CA PRO A 32 -2.20 13.79 -20.73
C PRO A 32 -3.12 14.64 -19.85
N ALA A 33 -2.76 14.75 -18.57
CA ALA A 33 -3.47 15.54 -17.60
C ALA A 33 -3.55 17.01 -18.04
N SER A 34 -4.74 17.47 -18.45
CA SER A 34 -5.12 18.88 -18.28
C SER A 34 -6.62 19.08 -18.40
N ASN A 35 -7.24 19.32 -17.25
CA ASN A 35 -8.20 20.40 -17.03
C ASN A 35 -9.43 20.46 -17.95
N THR A 36 -10.44 19.63 -17.73
CA THR A 36 -11.83 19.98 -18.09
C THR A 36 -12.80 19.08 -17.33
N TYR A 37 -13.43 19.51 -16.23
CA TYR A 37 -14.82 19.12 -15.93
C TYR A 37 -15.56 20.25 -15.22
N LYS A 38 -16.71 20.58 -15.81
CA LYS A 38 -17.66 21.61 -15.41
C LYS A 38 -18.46 21.16 -14.19
N TYR A 39 -18.78 22.13 -13.35
CA TYR A 39 -19.70 22.10 -12.21
C TYR A 39 -20.88 21.13 -12.38
N ARG A 40 -20.84 20.04 -11.62
CA ARG A 40 -21.96 19.17 -11.26
C ARG A 40 -21.72 18.75 -9.81
N ASP A 41 -22.81 18.64 -9.04
CA ASP A 41 -22.84 18.48 -7.57
C ASP A 41 -21.57 17.86 -6.94
N GLY A 42 -20.74 18.71 -6.32
CA GLY A 42 -19.31 18.45 -6.16
C GLY A 42 -18.94 17.38 -5.13
N THR A 43 -19.82 17.05 -4.18
CA THR A 43 -19.48 16.09 -3.12
C THR A 43 -19.61 14.63 -3.55
N ASP A 44 -20.61 14.32 -4.38
CA ASP A 44 -20.84 12.96 -4.85
C ASP A 44 -19.85 12.59 -5.97
N ASP A 45 -19.53 13.53 -6.85
CA ASP A 45 -18.56 13.33 -7.94
C ASP A 45 -17.13 13.15 -7.40
N ASP A 46 -16.76 13.88 -6.35
CA ASP A 46 -15.47 13.74 -5.67
C ASP A 46 -15.35 12.37 -4.97
N ASN A 47 -16.41 11.90 -4.30
CA ASN A 47 -16.42 10.58 -3.64
C ASN A 47 -16.35 9.43 -4.66
N VAL A 48 -17.08 9.55 -5.78
CA VAL A 48 -17.00 8.59 -6.89
C VAL A 48 -15.58 8.57 -7.46
N SER A 49 -14.99 9.74 -7.74
CA SER A 49 -13.61 9.86 -8.21
C SER A 49 -12.57 9.25 -7.23
N GLU A 50 -12.71 9.50 -5.93
CA GLU A 50 -11.86 8.89 -4.90
C GLU A 50 -11.99 7.37 -4.86
N SER A 51 -13.23 6.88 -4.88
CA SER A 51 -13.56 5.46 -4.93
C SER A 51 -12.89 4.76 -6.13
N TRP A 52 -13.03 5.33 -7.33
CA TRP A 52 -12.37 4.82 -8.53
C TRP A 52 -10.85 4.85 -8.44
N ALA A 53 -10.27 5.93 -7.91
CA ALA A 53 -8.82 6.03 -7.74
C ALA A 53 -8.27 4.92 -6.82
N VAL A 54 -8.98 4.61 -5.73
CA VAL A 54 -8.60 3.51 -4.84
C VAL A 54 -8.60 2.17 -5.58
N LEU A 55 -9.67 1.87 -6.32
CA LEU A 55 -9.78 0.61 -7.05
C LEU A 55 -8.78 0.51 -8.20
N TYR A 56 -8.48 1.61 -8.88
CA TYR A 56 -7.46 1.68 -9.93
C TYR A 56 -6.09 1.25 -9.39
N HIS A 57 -5.62 1.85 -8.30
CA HIS A 57 -4.35 1.47 -7.69
C HIS A 57 -4.37 0.05 -7.14
N LEU A 58 -5.49 -0.36 -6.53
CA LEU A 58 -5.65 -1.72 -6.03
C LEU A 58 -5.53 -2.77 -7.14
N ALA A 59 -6.18 -2.55 -8.29
CA ALA A 59 -6.11 -3.44 -9.45
C ALA A 59 -4.67 -3.61 -9.96
N HIS A 60 -3.93 -2.50 -10.08
CA HIS A 60 -2.53 -2.56 -10.48
C HIS A 60 -1.63 -3.27 -9.46
N MET A 61 -1.93 -3.19 -8.17
CA MET A 61 -1.20 -3.95 -7.15
C MET A 61 -1.49 -5.45 -7.27
N VAL A 62 -2.76 -5.86 -7.20
CA VAL A 62 -3.14 -7.29 -7.11
C VAL A 62 -2.85 -8.09 -8.38
N THR A 63 -2.71 -7.43 -9.53
CA THR A 63 -2.27 -8.06 -10.79
C THR A 63 -0.77 -8.33 -10.83
N GLN A 64 0.01 -7.57 -10.06
CA GLN A 64 1.48 -7.60 -10.11
C GLN A 64 2.10 -8.36 -8.95
N VAL A 65 1.36 -8.59 -7.87
CA VAL A 65 1.82 -9.36 -6.70
C VAL A 65 0.71 -10.24 -6.15
N ASP A 66 1.09 -11.45 -5.72
CA ASP A 66 0.19 -12.35 -5.00
C ASP A 66 0.11 -11.90 -3.54
N VAL A 67 -1.03 -11.34 -3.16
CA VAL A 67 -1.30 -10.86 -1.80
C VAL A 67 -1.13 -11.97 -0.75
N VAL A 68 -1.42 -13.23 -1.12
CA VAL A 68 -1.24 -14.36 -0.20
C VAL A 68 0.24 -14.58 0.09
N HIS A 69 1.11 -14.44 -0.92
CA HIS A 69 2.56 -14.49 -0.71
C HIS A 69 3.03 -13.36 0.20
N CYS A 70 2.55 -12.12 0.01
CA CYS A 70 2.89 -11.02 0.91
C CYS A 70 2.51 -11.31 2.37
N ARG A 71 1.32 -11.88 2.62
CA ARG A 71 0.87 -12.24 3.97
C ARG A 71 1.73 -13.33 4.61
N ILE A 72 2.07 -14.38 3.86
CA ILE A 72 2.95 -15.46 4.33
C ILE A 72 4.34 -14.90 4.63
N TYR A 73 4.86 -14.07 3.74
CA TYR A 73 6.17 -13.43 3.87
C TYR A 73 6.25 -12.51 5.10
N ALA A 74 5.15 -11.82 5.41
CA ALA A 74 4.94 -11.03 6.62
C ALA A 74 4.68 -11.85 7.91
N GLY A 75 4.89 -13.17 7.88
CA GLY A 75 4.79 -13.99 9.09
C GLY A 75 3.38 -14.43 9.48
N ALA A 76 2.42 -14.47 8.54
CA ALA A 76 1.13 -15.12 8.80
C ALA A 76 1.34 -16.56 9.28
N SER A 77 0.64 -16.99 10.33
CA SER A 77 0.68 -18.37 10.86
C SER A 77 -0.22 -19.31 10.05
N GLU A 78 -1.32 -18.76 9.52
CA GLU A 78 -2.39 -19.51 8.88
C GLU A 78 -2.97 -18.75 7.66
N ILE A 79 -3.59 -19.49 6.74
CA ILE A 79 -4.34 -18.93 5.61
C ILE A 79 -5.70 -19.61 5.57
N HIS A 80 -6.79 -18.83 5.70
CA HIS A 80 -8.15 -19.36 5.77
C HIS A 80 -8.31 -20.46 6.85
N GLY A 81 -7.69 -20.25 8.02
CA GLY A 81 -7.75 -21.18 9.16
C GLY A 81 -6.91 -22.46 9.00
N LYS A 82 -6.03 -22.52 8.00
CA LYS A 82 -5.10 -23.65 7.80
C LYS A 82 -3.68 -23.25 8.17
N PRO A 83 -2.97 -24.02 9.00
CA PRO A 83 -1.58 -23.74 9.35
C PRO A 83 -0.67 -23.79 8.14
N ILE A 84 0.26 -22.84 8.06
CA ILE A 84 1.23 -22.77 6.98
C ILE A 84 2.44 -23.65 7.34
N ALA A 85 2.70 -24.66 6.51
CA ALA A 85 3.85 -25.53 6.66
C ALA A 85 5.18 -24.76 6.51
N PRO A 86 6.26 -25.13 7.23
CA PRO A 86 7.55 -24.45 7.16
C PRO A 86 8.16 -24.41 5.74
N GLN A 87 7.95 -25.46 4.93
CA GLN A 87 8.43 -25.50 3.56
C GLN A 87 7.76 -24.44 2.67
N VAL A 88 6.45 -24.24 2.85
CA VAL A 88 5.70 -23.19 2.14
C VAL A 88 6.25 -21.80 2.47
N ARG A 89 6.65 -21.56 3.73
CA ARG A 89 7.29 -20.28 4.13
C ARG A 89 8.59 -20.05 3.38
N LYS A 90 9.48 -21.06 3.34
CA LYS A 90 10.77 -20.96 2.63
C LYS A 90 10.57 -20.74 1.12
N ASP A 91 9.61 -21.44 0.52
CA ASP A 91 9.29 -21.27 -0.89
C ASP A 91 8.75 -19.89 -1.21
N VAL A 92 7.88 -19.34 -0.35
CA VAL A 92 7.36 -17.98 -0.51
C VAL A 92 8.46 -16.95 -0.30
N GLN A 93 9.32 -17.11 0.71
CA GLN A 93 10.45 -16.24 0.93
C GLN A 93 11.32 -16.12 -0.33
N ARG A 94 11.75 -17.26 -0.90
CA ARG A 94 12.52 -17.28 -2.16
C ARG A 94 11.78 -16.56 -3.29
N ARG A 95 10.47 -16.81 -3.46
CA ARG A 95 9.67 -16.16 -4.51
C ARG A 95 9.56 -14.64 -4.31
N MET A 96 9.48 -14.16 -3.07
CA MET A 96 9.40 -12.73 -2.79
C MET A 96 10.73 -12.04 -3.05
N GLU A 97 11.85 -12.68 -2.68
CA GLU A 97 13.21 -12.23 -2.99
C GLU A 97 13.49 -12.21 -4.51
N GLU A 98 12.99 -13.20 -5.25
CA GLU A 98 13.05 -13.24 -6.72
C GLU A 98 12.11 -12.21 -7.39
N TRP A 99 10.95 -11.94 -6.78
CA TRP A 99 9.96 -10.99 -7.29
C TRP A 99 10.42 -9.53 -7.12
N ALA A 100 10.98 -9.18 -5.97
CA ALA A 100 11.30 -7.80 -5.60
C ALA A 100 12.18 -7.02 -6.62
N PRO A 101 13.21 -7.60 -7.27
CA PRO A 101 14.00 -6.89 -8.27
C PRO A 101 13.30 -6.76 -9.64
N THR A 102 12.12 -7.35 -9.83
CA THR A 102 11.43 -7.35 -11.13
C THR A 102 10.72 -6.01 -11.43
N PRO A 103 10.49 -5.68 -12.72
CA PRO A 103 9.65 -4.54 -13.10
C PRO A 103 8.23 -4.65 -12.54
N ARG A 104 7.70 -5.87 -12.40
CA ARG A 104 6.37 -6.13 -11.83
C ARG A 104 6.28 -5.66 -10.38
N ALA A 105 7.31 -5.95 -9.58
CA ALA A 105 7.36 -5.50 -8.20
C ALA A 105 7.43 -3.97 -8.09
N ARG A 106 8.23 -3.33 -8.96
CA ARG A 106 8.26 -1.86 -9.05
C ARG A 106 6.91 -1.28 -9.42
N HIS A 107 6.21 -1.86 -10.41
CA HIS A 107 4.86 -1.44 -10.81
C HIS A 107 3.86 -1.55 -9.64
N ALA A 108 3.82 -2.70 -8.96
CA ALA A 108 2.93 -2.90 -7.82
C ALA A 108 3.20 -1.86 -6.71
N THR A 109 4.47 -1.68 -6.38
CA THR A 109 4.94 -0.80 -5.30
C THR A 109 4.67 0.67 -5.63
N PHE A 110 4.86 1.07 -6.89
CA PHE A 110 4.53 2.41 -7.37
C PHE A 110 3.06 2.75 -7.13
N HIS A 111 2.13 1.89 -7.56
CA HIS A 111 0.70 2.12 -7.33
C HIS A 111 0.33 2.05 -5.84
N ALA A 112 1.00 1.21 -5.04
CA ALA A 112 0.83 1.21 -3.59
C ALA A 112 1.23 2.56 -2.97
N PHE A 113 2.37 3.15 -3.38
CA PHE A 113 2.76 4.48 -2.94
C PHE A 113 1.81 5.58 -3.41
N CYS A 114 1.33 5.54 -4.66
CA CYS A 114 0.33 6.51 -5.12
C CYS A 114 -0.92 6.49 -4.24
N LEU A 115 -1.43 5.29 -3.92
CA LEU A 115 -2.61 5.13 -3.05
C LEU A 115 -2.34 5.62 -1.63
N LEU A 116 -1.22 5.21 -1.03
CA LEU A 116 -0.84 5.62 0.32
C LEU A 116 -0.66 7.13 0.41
N SER A 117 0.11 7.74 -0.48
CA SER A 117 0.33 9.18 -0.51
C SER A 117 -0.96 9.96 -0.77
N ARG A 118 -1.86 9.44 -1.62
CA ARG A 118 -3.17 10.08 -1.87
C ARG A 118 -4.03 10.16 -0.61
N VAL A 119 -4.04 9.11 0.21
CA VAL A 119 -4.95 9.03 1.37
C VAL A 119 -4.31 9.56 2.65
N MET A 120 -3.01 9.33 2.84
CA MET A 120 -2.30 9.60 4.09
C MET A 120 -1.65 10.99 4.14
N VAL A 121 -1.36 11.60 2.99
CA VAL A 121 -0.73 12.92 2.89
C VAL A 121 -1.71 13.91 2.26
N ARG A 122 -1.98 15.02 2.93
CA ARG A 122 -2.72 16.15 2.36
C ARG A 122 -1.84 16.83 1.33
N ARG A 123 -2.34 16.92 0.10
CA ARG A 123 -1.71 17.67 -0.98
C ARG A 123 -2.39 19.04 -1.10
N ASP A 124 -2.41 19.82 -0.02
CA ASP A 124 -2.95 21.17 -0.09
C ASP A 124 -2.13 22.00 -1.09
N ARG A 125 -2.82 22.85 -1.85
CA ARG A 125 -2.32 23.55 -3.06
C ARG A 125 -1.23 24.61 -2.80
N SER A 126 -0.58 24.58 -1.64
CA SER A 126 0.57 25.44 -1.35
C SER A 126 1.53 24.72 -0.39
N PRO A 127 2.71 24.28 -0.84
CA PRO A 127 3.71 23.73 0.05
C PRO A 127 4.26 24.88 0.92
N SER A 128 3.79 24.99 2.16
CA SER A 128 4.43 25.84 3.16
C SER A 128 5.48 25.00 3.90
N PRO A 129 6.79 25.25 3.72
CA PRO A 129 7.85 24.41 4.27
C PRO A 129 7.96 24.44 5.81
N SER A 130 7.12 25.23 6.50
CA SER A 130 7.17 25.42 7.94
C SER A 130 6.25 24.50 8.75
N ASN A 131 5.27 23.80 8.15
CA ASN A 131 4.28 23.01 8.88
C ASN A 131 4.13 21.57 8.36
N LEU A 132 5.09 20.70 8.65
CA LEU A 132 4.98 19.26 8.33
C LEU A 132 3.77 18.58 8.99
N SER A 133 3.19 19.20 10.04
CA SER A 133 1.98 18.73 10.70
C SER A 133 0.68 19.07 9.96
N SER A 134 0.68 20.04 9.03
CA SER A 134 -0.49 20.33 8.18
C SER A 134 -0.60 19.41 6.96
N ASP A 135 0.49 18.75 6.57
CA ASP A 135 0.52 17.80 5.43
C ASP A 135 -0.06 16.42 5.78
N ILE A 136 -0.52 16.22 7.02
CA ILE A 136 -1.06 14.93 7.47
C ILE A 136 -2.57 14.90 7.18
N SER A 137 -3.01 13.86 6.49
CA SER A 137 -4.43 13.57 6.38
C SER A 137 -4.98 13.10 7.73
N PHE A 138 -6.12 13.67 8.17
CA PHE A 138 -6.89 13.16 9.31
C PHE A 138 -7.65 11.87 8.94
N TYR A 139 -7.02 11.00 8.14
CA TYR A 139 -7.61 9.75 7.70
C TYR A 139 -8.02 8.90 8.91
N SER A 140 -9.31 8.55 9.02
CA SER A 140 -9.85 7.61 10.00
C SER A 140 -10.28 6.35 9.26
N ALA A 141 -9.63 5.22 9.51
CA ALA A 141 -10.05 3.92 8.97
C ALA A 141 -11.39 3.45 9.59
N ARG A 142 -11.73 3.96 10.79
CA ARG A 142 -12.95 3.62 11.51
C ARG A 142 -14.18 4.26 10.88
N ASP A 143 -14.04 5.52 10.46
CA ASP A 143 -15.13 6.37 9.96
C ASP A 143 -15.01 6.61 8.45
N ASP A 144 -14.36 5.67 7.75
CA ASP A 144 -14.14 5.74 6.31
C ASP A 144 -15.45 5.54 5.55
N HIS A 145 -15.82 6.50 4.69
CA HIS A 145 -17.01 6.43 3.85
C HIS A 145 -16.85 5.52 2.63
N ILE A 146 -15.62 5.14 2.25
CA ILE A 146 -15.32 4.18 1.18
C ILE A 146 -15.02 2.82 1.81
N PRO A 147 -15.95 1.84 1.78
CA PRO A 147 -15.84 0.62 2.58
C PRO A 147 -14.57 -0.22 2.33
N TYR A 148 -14.05 -0.21 1.10
CA TYR A 148 -12.88 -1.00 0.71
C TYR A 148 -11.55 -0.24 0.81
N ARG A 149 -11.57 1.08 1.05
CA ARG A 149 -10.35 1.89 1.16
C ARG A 149 -9.43 1.44 2.31
N PRO A 150 -9.93 1.17 3.54
CA PRO A 150 -9.07 0.67 4.62
C PRO A 150 -8.36 -0.63 4.25
N TRP A 151 -9.06 -1.55 3.58
CA TRP A 151 -8.49 -2.81 3.12
C TRP A 151 -7.46 -2.60 2.01
N ALA A 152 -7.74 -1.73 1.05
CA ALA A 152 -6.79 -1.38 -0.02
C ALA A 152 -5.51 -0.76 0.56
N LEU A 153 -5.62 0.08 1.59
CA LEU A 153 -4.47 0.65 2.29
C LEU A 153 -3.67 -0.41 3.06
N TYR A 154 -4.32 -1.40 3.66
CA TYR A 154 -3.62 -2.54 4.27
C TYR A 154 -2.79 -3.28 3.23
N LEU A 155 -3.40 -3.61 2.09
CA LEU A 155 -2.71 -4.28 1.00
C LEU A 155 -1.54 -3.44 0.47
N ALA A 156 -1.73 -2.13 0.32
CA ALA A 156 -0.67 -1.23 -0.14
C ALA A 156 0.49 -1.18 0.85
N THR A 157 0.18 -1.08 2.14
CA THR A 157 1.14 -1.13 3.25
C THR A 157 1.93 -2.43 3.23
N LEU A 158 1.26 -3.56 3.00
CA LEU A 158 1.89 -4.87 2.94
C LEU A 158 2.79 -5.03 1.70
N VAL A 159 2.40 -4.47 0.56
CA VAL A 159 3.19 -4.48 -0.68
C VAL A 159 4.47 -3.65 -0.51
N VAL A 160 4.38 -2.42 0.00
CA VAL A 160 5.58 -1.58 0.21
C VAL A 160 6.53 -2.19 1.23
N TRP A 161 5.99 -2.78 2.31
CA TRP A 161 6.79 -3.53 3.28
C TRP A 161 7.49 -4.72 2.63
N SER A 162 6.76 -5.55 1.88
CA SER A 162 7.31 -6.76 1.24
C SER A 162 8.40 -6.41 0.24
N TYR A 163 8.19 -5.35 -0.55
CA TYR A 163 9.18 -4.85 -1.52
C TYR A 163 10.46 -4.36 -0.84
N GLY A 164 10.32 -3.49 0.16
CA GLY A 164 11.48 -2.95 0.88
C GLY A 164 12.25 -4.04 1.63
N PHE A 165 11.55 -4.89 2.38
CA PHE A 165 12.16 -5.94 3.17
C PHE A 165 12.84 -7.01 2.30
N ALA A 166 12.25 -7.39 1.16
CA ALA A 166 12.88 -8.36 0.26
C ALA A 166 14.16 -7.85 -0.41
N LEU A 167 14.31 -6.53 -0.58
CA LEU A 167 15.50 -5.94 -1.21
C LEU A 167 16.61 -5.60 -0.22
N GLU A 168 16.24 -5.13 0.97
CA GLU A 168 17.19 -4.51 1.91
C GLU A 168 17.15 -5.14 3.31
N GLY A 169 16.24 -6.08 3.55
CA GLY A 169 16.11 -6.78 4.83
C GLY A 169 15.63 -5.87 5.97
N PRO A 170 16.01 -6.18 7.23
CA PRO A 170 15.73 -5.34 8.40
C PRO A 170 16.35 -3.95 8.30
N VAL A 171 15.75 -2.98 9.00
CA VAL A 171 16.26 -1.59 8.99
C VAL A 171 17.55 -1.53 9.82
N GLN A 172 18.62 -0.99 9.24
CA GLN A 172 19.95 -0.93 9.88
C GLN A 172 20.04 0.09 11.03
N MET A 173 19.12 1.05 11.08
CA MET A 173 19.04 2.10 12.09
C MET A 173 17.65 2.08 12.74
N PRO A 174 17.49 1.62 13.99
CA PRO A 174 16.22 1.79 14.69
C PRO A 174 16.05 3.27 15.02
N CYS A 175 15.32 4.01 14.17
CA CYS A 175 14.76 5.29 14.59
C CYS A 175 13.94 5.01 15.85
N GLN A 176 14.30 5.60 16.98
CA GLN A 176 13.53 5.55 18.22
C GLN A 176 12.22 6.33 17.99
N LEU A 177 11.26 5.73 17.28
CA LEU A 177 9.94 6.28 17.00
C LEU A 177 9.01 6.11 18.21
N LEU A 178 9.46 6.63 19.36
CA LEU A 178 8.76 6.49 20.64
C LEU A 178 7.57 7.45 20.76
N CYS A 179 7.54 8.53 19.98
CA CYS A 179 6.49 9.55 20.03
C CYS A 179 5.67 9.59 18.73
N ASP A 180 4.36 9.83 18.82
CA ASP A 180 3.48 9.91 17.65
C ASP A 180 3.94 10.96 16.63
N LYS A 181 4.45 12.11 17.08
CA LYS A 181 5.03 13.13 16.19
C LYS A 181 6.21 12.59 15.37
N THR A 182 7.03 11.73 15.97
CA THR A 182 8.18 11.11 15.28
C THR A 182 7.74 10.06 14.27
N LYS A 183 6.74 9.22 14.61
CA LYS A 183 6.15 8.25 13.68
C LYS A 183 5.58 8.93 12.43
N VAL A 184 4.87 10.04 12.62
CA VAL A 184 4.25 10.75 11.52
C VAL A 184 5.28 11.45 10.64
N LYS A 185 6.28 12.10 11.24
CA LYS A 185 7.40 12.68 10.49
C LYS A 185 8.11 11.62 9.64
N ASP A 186 8.39 10.45 10.21
CA ASP A 186 9.01 9.33 9.52
C ASP A 186 8.16 8.84 8.33
N MET A 187 6.86 8.62 8.56
CA MET A 187 5.92 8.24 7.49
C MET A 187 5.87 9.27 6.35
N VAL A 188 5.76 10.56 6.67
CA VAL A 188 5.67 11.64 5.66
C VAL A 188 6.95 11.72 4.85
N LEU A 189 8.13 11.65 5.50
CA LEU A 189 9.41 11.64 4.80
C LEU A 189 9.55 10.41 3.88
N TYR A 190 9.13 9.23 4.37
CA TYR A 190 9.13 8.01 3.56
C TYR A 190 8.21 8.11 2.35
N LEU A 191 6.95 8.55 2.53
CA LEU A 191 5.98 8.69 1.44
C LEU A 191 6.35 9.80 0.44
N ASN A 192 6.98 10.89 0.89
CA ASN A 192 7.48 11.93 -0.01
C ASN A 192 8.68 11.45 -0.83
N ARG A 193 9.60 10.69 -0.22
CA ARG A 193 10.76 10.12 -0.92
C ARG A 193 10.34 9.07 -1.93
N MET A 194 9.56 8.08 -1.49
CA MET A 194 9.22 6.91 -2.30
C MET A 194 8.02 7.15 -3.23
N GLY A 195 7.02 7.88 -2.76
CA GLY A 195 5.83 8.25 -3.54
C GLY A 195 5.99 9.53 -4.37
N GLY A 196 7.12 10.24 -4.24
CA GLY A 196 7.49 11.36 -5.11
C GLY A 196 8.04 10.92 -6.48
N VAL A 197 8.30 9.62 -6.65
CA VAL A 197 8.75 9.03 -7.91
C VAL A 197 7.68 9.19 -9.00
N LYS A 198 8.12 9.48 -10.24
CA LYS A 198 7.20 9.73 -11.38
C LYS A 198 6.86 8.48 -12.18
N ILE A 199 7.79 7.54 -12.29
CA ILE A 199 7.63 6.30 -13.04
C ILE A 199 8.09 5.09 -12.21
N PRO A 200 7.48 3.90 -12.35
CA PRO A 200 7.82 2.74 -11.53
C PRO A 200 9.31 2.38 -11.55
N GLU A 201 9.98 2.53 -12.69
CA GLU A 201 11.39 2.19 -12.85
C GLU A 201 12.31 2.97 -11.92
N ASP A 202 11.98 4.22 -11.60
CA ASP A 202 12.81 5.07 -10.74
C ASP A 202 12.89 4.59 -9.29
N LEU A 203 12.01 3.67 -8.85
CA LEU A 203 12.12 2.99 -7.55
C LEU A 203 13.40 2.16 -7.42
N ASN A 204 14.06 1.80 -8.53
CA ASN A 204 15.37 1.12 -8.45
C ASN A 204 16.52 2.06 -8.04
N LYS A 205 16.35 3.39 -8.20
CA LYS A 205 17.35 4.42 -7.87
C LYS A 205 17.19 4.93 -6.44
N THR A 206 16.06 4.66 -5.79
CA THR A 206 15.81 5.09 -4.41
C THR A 206 16.54 4.22 -3.41
N LEU A 207 17.14 4.84 -2.40
CA LEU A 207 17.74 4.18 -1.25
C LEU A 207 16.73 4.06 -0.11
N ASP A 208 17.04 3.21 0.88
CA ASP A 208 16.23 2.97 2.08
C ASP A 208 14.77 2.60 1.76
N ARG A 209 14.59 1.66 0.83
CA ARG A 209 13.29 1.11 0.42
C ARG A 209 12.59 0.43 1.60
N ASN A 210 13.33 -0.13 2.54
CA ASN A 210 12.80 -0.77 3.76
C ASN A 210 12.45 0.18 4.91
N ALA A 211 12.80 1.48 4.84
CA ALA A 211 12.59 2.46 5.91
C ALA A 211 11.13 2.94 6.01
N CYS A 212 10.21 1.98 6.14
CA CYS A 212 8.76 2.17 6.20
C CYS A 212 8.18 2.06 7.62
N LEU A 213 9.03 2.13 8.65
CA LEU A 213 8.66 1.83 10.03
C LEU A 213 7.54 2.75 10.56
N GLY A 214 7.66 4.07 10.39
CA GLY A 214 6.63 5.02 10.82
C GLY A 214 5.30 4.81 10.11
N LEU A 215 5.34 4.44 8.82
CA LEU A 215 4.15 4.04 8.07
C LEU A 215 3.50 2.78 8.67
N MET A 216 4.28 1.74 8.96
CA MET A 216 3.75 0.51 9.56
C MET A 216 3.08 0.77 10.91
N MET A 217 3.72 1.57 11.78
CA MET A 217 3.18 1.89 13.10
C MET A 217 1.88 2.68 13.02
N ILE A 218 1.81 3.68 12.13
CA ILE A 218 0.59 4.49 11.96
C ILE A 218 -0.55 3.64 11.39
N MET A 219 -0.28 2.81 10.39
CA MET A 219 -1.31 1.96 9.77
C MET A 219 -1.83 0.92 10.77
N ARG A 220 -0.94 0.29 11.56
CA ARG A 220 -1.32 -0.58 12.67
C ARG A 220 -2.24 0.14 13.65
N ASP A 221 -1.85 1.34 14.12
CA ASP A 221 -2.61 2.10 15.12
C ASP A 221 -3.99 2.50 14.56
N LYS A 222 -4.09 2.90 13.29
CA LYS A 222 -5.35 3.23 12.63
C LYS A 222 -6.28 2.03 12.47
N PHE A 223 -5.74 0.85 12.13
CA PHE A 223 -6.54 -0.36 11.99
C PHE A 223 -7.02 -0.94 13.33
N GLY A 224 -6.20 -0.83 14.38
CA GLY A 224 -6.57 -1.24 15.74
C GLY A 224 -7.74 -0.43 16.33
N GLN A 225 -7.95 0.81 15.86
CA GLN A 225 -9.07 1.66 16.29
C GLN A 225 -10.40 1.34 15.60
N THR A 226 -10.40 0.43 14.62
CA THR A 226 -11.61 0.05 13.90
C THR A 226 -12.42 -0.98 14.67
N ARG A 227 -13.73 -1.05 14.42
CA ARG A 227 -14.62 -2.09 14.96
C ARG A 227 -14.63 -3.39 14.14
N TRP A 228 -13.91 -3.41 13.02
CA TRP A 228 -13.97 -4.50 12.05
C TRP A 228 -12.85 -5.49 12.35
N GLU A 229 -13.21 -6.71 12.78
CA GLU A 229 -12.26 -7.75 13.19
C GLU A 229 -11.21 -8.06 12.11
N SER A 230 -11.61 -8.01 10.83
CA SER A 230 -10.69 -8.21 9.70
C SER A 230 -9.58 -7.16 9.61
N LEU A 231 -9.88 -5.90 9.94
CA LEU A 231 -8.90 -4.82 9.98
C LEU A 231 -8.07 -4.88 11.26
N GLN A 232 -8.65 -5.28 12.39
CA GLN A 232 -7.88 -5.52 13.61
C GLN A 232 -6.82 -6.62 13.39
N GLU A 233 -7.19 -7.72 12.73
CA GLU A 233 -6.25 -8.78 12.32
C GLU A 233 -5.18 -8.25 11.35
N ALA A 234 -5.55 -7.35 10.44
CA ALA A 234 -4.58 -6.67 9.58
C ALA A 234 -3.57 -5.85 10.40
N GLY A 235 -4.01 -5.16 11.47
CA GLY A 235 -3.12 -4.48 12.42
C GLY A 235 -2.16 -5.44 13.15
N LEU A 236 -2.64 -6.61 13.57
CA LEU A 236 -1.78 -7.66 14.15
C LEU A 236 -0.74 -8.16 13.15
N SER A 237 -1.13 -8.35 11.88
CA SER A 237 -0.20 -8.68 10.80
C SER A 237 0.89 -7.61 10.63
N LEU A 238 0.55 -6.33 10.72
CA LEU A 238 1.53 -5.24 10.64
C LEU A 238 2.45 -5.19 11.87
N THR A 239 2.00 -5.67 13.03
CA THR A 239 2.86 -5.79 14.22
C THR A 239 4.01 -6.76 13.98
N LYS A 240 3.74 -7.91 13.34
CA LYS A 240 4.78 -8.85 12.92
C LYS A 240 5.75 -8.24 11.90
N CYS A 241 5.23 -7.47 10.94
CA CYS A 241 6.07 -6.73 9.99
C CYS A 241 7.04 -5.76 10.70
N ILE A 242 6.58 -5.08 11.76
CA ILE A 242 7.39 -4.17 12.58
C ILE A 242 8.48 -4.95 13.33
N GLU A 243 8.13 -6.08 13.95
CA GLU A 243 9.09 -6.96 14.64
C GLU A 243 10.18 -7.47 13.68
N MET A 244 9.80 -7.85 12.46
CA MET A 244 10.74 -8.30 11.43
C MET A 244 11.67 -7.18 10.94
N LEU A 245 11.19 -5.93 10.89
CA LEU A 245 12.03 -4.77 10.56
C LEU A 245 12.99 -4.40 11.70
N LEU A 246 12.62 -4.70 12.94
CA LEU A 246 13.36 -4.38 14.17
C LEU A 246 13.70 -5.64 15.00
N PRO A 247 14.55 -6.55 14.47
CA PRO A 247 14.81 -7.83 15.12
C PRO A 247 15.50 -7.71 16.50
N HIS A 248 16.03 -6.54 16.85
CA HIS A 248 16.73 -6.27 18.12
C HIS A 248 15.92 -5.42 19.12
N ALA A 249 14.67 -5.04 18.81
CA ALA A 249 13.87 -4.18 19.69
C ALA A 249 13.11 -4.94 20.80
N THR A 250 13.09 -6.28 20.77
CA THR A 250 12.38 -7.14 21.72
C THR A 250 13.25 -7.69 22.86
N SER A 251 14.48 -7.21 23.03
CA SER A 251 15.38 -7.64 24.12
C SER A 251 15.55 -6.61 25.25
N VAL A 252 14.48 -5.89 25.62
CA VAL A 252 14.45 -5.05 26.83
C VAL A 252 13.11 -5.24 27.54
#